data_AF-A0A1Q2D3G3-F1
#
_entry.id   AF-A0A1Q2D3G3-F1
#
_cell.length_a   1.000
_cell.length_b   1.000
_cell.length_c   1.000
_cell.angle_alpha   90.00
_cell.angle_beta   90.00
_cell.angle_gamma   90.00
#
_symmetry.space_group_name_H-M   'P 1'
#
loop_
_entity.id
_entity.type
_entity.pdbx_description
1 polymer ?
#
loop_
_entity_poly.entity_id
_entity_poly.type
_entity_poly.pdbx_seq_one_letter_code
_entity_poly.pdbx_strand_id
1 'polypeptide(L)'
;MVFKQLMKSKKERILLMIIFFIGLLGIYWMTNSIGSLFSYLILLVSVVIYRENQMKNLAKMWRLSDQLGLSVDELSQLSGIGRLDLIASKPISRDRYCPPIRLVKQTIQKLEQLT
;
A
#
# COMPACT_ATOMS: atom_id res chain seq x y z
N MET A 1 -29.76 31.20 -20.64
CA MET A 1 -28.91 32.41 -20.63
C MET A 1 -27.60 32.28 -19.84
N VAL A 2 -27.32 31.14 -19.17
CA VAL A 2 -26.16 30.96 -18.28
C VAL A 2 -24.86 30.53 -19.01
N PHE A 3 -24.95 29.85 -20.16
CA PHE A 3 -23.77 29.34 -20.89
C PHE A 3 -22.92 30.41 -21.60
N LYS A 4 -23.50 31.57 -21.92
CA LYS A 4 -22.82 32.60 -22.74
C LYS A 4 -21.80 33.41 -21.93
N GLN A 5 -21.91 33.42 -20.60
CA GLN A 5 -20.99 34.11 -19.69
C GLN A 5 -19.78 33.26 -19.27
N LEU A 6 -19.85 31.94 -19.41
CA LEU A 6 -18.84 30.99 -18.92
C LEU A 6 -17.63 30.81 -19.84
N MET A 7 -17.61 31.47 -21.02
CA MET A 7 -16.61 31.26 -22.07
C MET A 7 -15.97 32.56 -22.52
N LYS A 8 -15.33 33.27 -21.58
CA LYS A 8 -14.76 34.61 -21.82
C LYS A 8 -13.32 34.54 -22.37
N SER A 9 -12.57 33.48 -22.06
CA SER A 9 -11.17 33.31 -22.50
C SER A 9 -10.92 32.02 -23.30
N LYS A 10 -10.05 32.08 -24.33
CA LYS A 10 -9.63 30.92 -25.14
C LYS A 10 -9.07 29.78 -24.28
N LYS A 11 -8.42 30.11 -23.16
CA LYS A 11 -7.85 29.15 -22.21
C LYS A 11 -8.93 28.34 -21.47
N GLU A 12 -10.03 28.98 -21.07
CA GLU A 12 -11.15 28.33 -20.38
C GLU A 12 -11.85 27.32 -21.30
N ARG A 13 -11.95 27.63 -22.60
CA ARG A 13 -12.52 26.71 -23.60
C ARG A 13 -11.65 25.47 -23.80
N ILE A 14 -10.34 25.65 -23.87
CA ILE A 14 -9.38 24.53 -23.97
C ILE A 14 -9.46 23.66 -22.71
N LEU A 15 -9.52 24.26 -21.53
CA LEU A 15 -9.64 23.54 -20.26
C LEU A 15 -10.93 22.69 -20.21
N LEU A 16 -12.07 23.27 -20.62
CA LEU A 16 -13.34 22.54 -20.69
C LEU A 16 -13.30 21.39 -21.70
N MET A 17 -12.65 21.58 -22.86
CA MET A 17 -12.45 20.49 -23.82
C MET A 17 -11.60 19.35 -23.26
N ILE A 18 -10.54 19.66 -22.51
CA ILE A 18 -9.69 18.65 -21.87
C ILE A 18 -10.48 17.85 -20.84
N ILE A 19 -11.25 18.52 -19.96
CA ILE A 19 -12.09 17.87 -18.95
C ILE A 19 -13.13 16.96 -19.62
N PHE A 20 -13.76 17.45 -20.69
CA PHE A 20 -14.71 16.66 -21.47
C PHE A 20 -14.07 15.41 -22.09
N PHE A 21 -12.85 15.55 -22.64
CA PHE A 21 -12.12 14.43 -23.23
C PHE A 21 -11.71 13.39 -22.19
N ILE A 22 -11.24 13.83 -21.01
CA ILE A 22 -10.91 12.94 -19.87
C ILE A 22 -12.16 12.20 -19.40
N GLY A 23 -13.31 12.90 -19.33
CA GLY A 23 -14.60 12.30 -18.98
C GLY A 23 -15.04 11.22 -19.96
N LEU A 24 -14.95 11.48 -21.27
CA LEU A 24 -15.24 10.50 -22.31
C LEU A 24 -14.28 9.30 -22.25
N LEU A 25 -12.99 9.54 -22.00
CA LEU A 25 -11.98 8.48 -21.87
C LEU A 25 -12.27 7.57 -20.67
N GLY A 26 -12.69 8.17 -19.53
CA GLY A 26 -13.08 7.45 -18.33
C GLY A 26 -14.35 6.61 -18.52
N ILE A 27 -15.37 7.15 -19.20
CA ILE A 27 -16.60 6.42 -19.53
C ILE A 27 -16.31 5.26 -20.50
N TYR A 28 -15.49 5.49 -21.53
CA TYR A 28 -15.05 4.43 -22.46
C TYR A 28 -14.27 3.32 -21.73
N TRP A 29 -13.44 3.68 -20.75
CA TRP A 29 -12.77 2.72 -19.88
C TRP A 29 -13.72 1.89 -19.00
N MET A 30 -14.84 2.48 -18.55
CA MET A 30 -15.84 1.77 -17.74
C MET A 30 -16.75 0.84 -18.55
N THR A 31 -17.04 1.17 -19.81
CA THR A 31 -17.96 0.37 -20.64
C THR A 31 -17.27 -0.77 -21.38
N ASN A 32 -15.96 -0.69 -21.58
CA ASN A 32 -15.23 -1.68 -22.36
C ASN A 32 -14.60 -2.75 -21.45
N SER A 33 -14.87 -4.03 -21.71
CA SER A 33 -14.35 -5.17 -20.93
C SER A 33 -12.82 -5.18 -20.82
N ILE A 34 -12.12 -4.53 -21.75
CA ILE A 34 -10.67 -4.37 -21.75
C ILE A 34 -10.21 -3.43 -20.62
N GLY A 35 -10.94 -2.34 -20.35
CA GLY A 35 -10.61 -1.40 -19.26
C GLY A 35 -10.74 -2.05 -17.88
N SER A 36 -11.74 -2.91 -17.68
CA SER A 36 -11.87 -3.71 -16.46
C SER A 36 -10.77 -4.76 -16.30
N LEU A 37 -10.25 -5.32 -17.40
CA LEU A 37 -9.10 -6.24 -17.33
C LEU A 37 -7.82 -5.49 -16.93
N PHE A 38 -7.58 -4.31 -17.48
CA PHE A 38 -6.44 -3.47 -17.09
C PHE A 38 -6.52 -3.02 -15.63
N SER A 39 -7.70 -2.59 -15.15
CA SER A 39 -7.87 -2.22 -13.74
C SER A 39 -7.65 -3.40 -12.81
N TYR A 40 -8.11 -4.60 -13.18
CA TYR A 40 -7.84 -5.83 -12.44
C TYR A 40 -6.34 -6.19 -12.42
N LEU A 41 -5.64 -6.06 -13.54
CA LEU A 41 -4.19 -6.27 -13.62
C LEU A 41 -3.42 -5.27 -12.74
N ILE A 42 -3.81 -3.99 -12.75
CA ILE A 42 -3.19 -2.96 -11.88
C ILE A 42 -3.41 -3.29 -10.41
N LEU A 43 -4.61 -3.74 -10.03
CA LEU A 43 -4.90 -4.19 -8.67
C LEU A 43 -4.04 -5.39 -8.28
N LEU A 44 -3.92 -6.41 -9.14
CA LEU A 44 -3.07 -7.57 -8.89
C LEU A 44 -1.60 -7.18 -8.67
N VAL A 45 -1.05 -6.34 -9.54
CA VAL A 45 0.33 -5.85 -9.42
C VAL A 45 0.50 -5.07 -8.12
N SER A 46 -0.46 -4.21 -7.76
CA SER A 46 -0.44 -3.45 -6.51
C SER A 46 -0.43 -4.37 -5.28
N VAL A 47 -1.22 -5.46 -5.30
CA VAL A 47 -1.24 -6.45 -4.21
C VAL A 47 0.07 -7.21 -4.10
N VAL A 48 0.69 -7.59 -5.22
CA VAL A 48 2.00 -8.28 -5.24
C VAL A 48 3.08 -7.38 -4.66
N ILE A 49 3.18 -6.14 -5.14
CA ILE A 49 4.16 -5.15 -4.65
C ILE A 49 3.94 -4.87 -3.15
N TYR A 50 2.68 -4.71 -2.74
CA TYR A 50 2.34 -4.49 -1.33
C TYR A 50 2.83 -5.66 -0.45
N ARG A 51 2.55 -6.91 -0.85
CA ARG A 51 2.98 -8.10 -0.11
C ARG A 51 4.51 -8.20 -0.05
N GLU A 52 5.21 -7.97 -1.15
CA GLU A 52 6.67 -8.04 -1.16
C GLU A 52 7.29 -7.02 -0.19
N ASN A 53 6.79 -5.79 -0.19
CA ASN A 53 7.22 -4.76 0.75
C ASN A 53 6.89 -5.10 2.20
N GLN A 54 5.72 -5.69 2.48
CA GLN A 54 5.37 -6.15 3.82
C GLN A 54 6.34 -7.24 4.31
N MET A 55 6.68 -8.19 3.44
CA MET A 55 7.61 -9.29 3.75
C MET A 55 9.03 -8.79 4.00
N LYS A 56 9.51 -7.82 3.21
CA LYS A 56 10.81 -7.15 3.42
C LYS A 56 10.87 -6.45 4.77
N ASN A 57 9.83 -5.71 5.14
CA ASN A 57 9.76 -5.06 6.45
C ASN A 57 9.72 -6.07 7.59
N LEU A 58 8.91 -7.11 7.48
CA LEU A 58 8.82 -8.15 8.50
C LEU A 58 10.16 -8.89 8.68
N ALA A 59 10.85 -9.20 7.58
CA ALA A 59 12.20 -9.79 7.63
C ALA A 59 13.21 -8.86 8.29
N LYS A 60 13.15 -7.55 7.99
CA LYS A 60 13.99 -6.53 8.64
C LYS A 60 13.75 -6.45 10.14
N MET A 61 12.49 -6.47 10.58
CA MET A 61 12.12 -6.47 12.00
C MET A 61 12.71 -7.68 12.73
N TRP A 62 12.54 -8.88 12.19
CA TRP A 62 13.10 -10.10 12.78
C TRP A 62 14.62 -10.06 12.83
N ARG A 63 15.28 -9.62 11.75
CA ARG A 63 16.74 -9.48 11.73
C ARG A 63 17.24 -8.52 12.80
N LEU A 64 16.61 -7.37 12.98
CA LEU A 64 16.98 -6.41 14.03
C LEU A 64 16.75 -6.98 15.43
N SER A 65 15.62 -7.66 15.64
CA SER A 65 15.32 -8.36 16.89
C SER A 65 16.39 -9.40 17.23
N ASP A 66 16.80 -10.19 16.25
CA ASP A 66 17.83 -11.22 16.42
C ASP A 66 19.21 -10.60 16.70
N GLN A 67 19.54 -9.47 16.06
CA GLN A 67 20.78 -8.73 16.31
C GLN A 67 20.84 -8.17 17.74
N LEU A 68 19.71 -7.72 18.27
CA LEU A 68 19.59 -7.20 19.64
C LEU A 68 19.40 -8.31 20.69
N GLY A 69 19.30 -9.58 20.27
CA GLY A 69 19.10 -10.71 21.17
C GLY A 69 17.73 -10.72 21.87
N LEU A 70 16.73 -10.03 21.32
CA LEU A 70 15.42 -9.90 21.95
C LEU A 70 14.63 -11.21 21.87
N SER A 71 14.05 -11.59 23.00
CA SER A 71 13.07 -12.67 23.08
C SER A 71 11.76 -12.28 22.37
N VAL A 72 10.96 -13.28 22.00
CA VAL A 72 9.64 -13.05 21.40
C VAL A 72 8.72 -12.28 22.35
N ASP A 73 8.88 -12.47 23.65
CA ASP A 73 8.07 -11.80 24.68
C ASP A 73 8.42 -10.31 24.77
N GLU A 74 9.70 -9.96 24.73
CA GLU A 74 10.15 -8.55 24.67
C GLU A 74 9.72 -7.87 23.36
N LEU A 75 9.86 -8.58 22.23
CA LEU A 75 9.41 -8.07 20.94
C LEU A 75 7.89 -7.87 20.90
N SER A 76 7.12 -8.75 21.57
CA SER A 76 5.66 -8.63 21.70
C SER A 76 5.27 -7.37 22.46
N GLN A 77 5.95 -7.09 23.57
CA GLN A 77 5.73 -5.88 24.36
C GLN A 77 6.11 -4.61 23.58
N LEU A 78 7.23 -4.64 22.85
CA LEU A 78 7.72 -3.49 22.08
C LEU A 78 6.80 -3.14 20.90
N SER A 79 6.34 -4.18 20.20
CA SER A 79 5.55 -4.06 18.97
C SER A 79 4.06 -3.91 19.19
N GLY A 80 3.55 -4.37 20.34
CA GLY A 80 2.12 -4.53 20.59
C GLY A 80 1.49 -5.66 19.76
N ILE A 81 2.29 -6.49 19.09
CA ILE A 81 1.83 -7.67 18.35
C ILE A 81 1.80 -8.83 19.35
N GLY A 82 0.70 -9.59 19.37
CA GLY A 82 0.56 -10.74 20.26
C GLY A 82 1.69 -11.77 20.06
N ARG A 83 2.08 -12.44 21.15
CA ARG A 83 3.15 -13.46 21.12
C ARG A 83 2.90 -14.54 20.07
N LEU A 84 1.68 -15.08 20.01
CA LEU A 84 1.30 -16.12 19.04
C LEU A 84 1.41 -15.61 17.61
N ASP A 85 0.94 -14.40 17.35
CA ASP A 85 1.04 -13.72 16.05
C ASP A 85 2.49 -13.52 15.62
N LEU A 86 3.37 -13.13 16.56
CA LEU A 86 4.80 -13.02 16.29
C LEU A 86 5.40 -14.38 15.96
N ILE A 87 5.13 -15.42 16.76
CA ILE A 87 5.61 -16.78 16.47
C ILE A 87 5.17 -17.23 15.08
N ALA A 88 3.90 -17.01 14.73
CA ALA A 88 3.34 -17.33 13.42
C ALA A 88 3.92 -16.48 12.27
N SER A 89 4.54 -15.33 12.57
CA SER A 89 5.15 -14.44 11.58
C SER A 89 6.62 -14.75 11.26
N LYS A 90 7.27 -15.65 12.03
CA LYS A 90 8.67 -16.01 11.84
C LYS A 90 8.93 -16.55 10.43
N PRO A 91 10.12 -16.33 9.85
CA PRO A 91 10.44 -16.69 8.47
C PRO A 91 10.63 -18.22 8.23
N ILE A 92 10.00 -19.08 9.03
CA ILE A 92 10.19 -20.54 9.02
C ILE A 92 9.16 -21.26 8.12
N SER A 93 7.95 -20.70 7.96
CA SER A 93 6.86 -21.33 7.19
C SER A 93 6.46 -20.53 5.95
N ARG A 94 5.95 -21.24 4.93
CA ARG A 94 5.35 -20.64 3.71
C ARG A 94 4.03 -19.93 4.03
N ASP A 95 3.25 -20.48 4.96
CA ASP A 95 1.99 -19.92 5.46
C ASP A 95 2.19 -19.15 6.75
N ARG A 96 3.06 -18.14 6.68
CA ARG A 96 3.36 -17.26 7.80
C ARG A 96 2.34 -16.15 7.91
N TYR A 97 1.94 -15.87 9.13
CA TYR A 97 1.07 -14.74 9.44
C TYR A 97 1.80 -13.43 9.13
N CYS A 98 1.09 -12.48 8.51
CA CYS A 98 1.60 -11.16 8.21
C CYS A 98 0.92 -10.14 9.12
N PRO A 99 1.61 -9.63 10.16
CA PRO A 99 1.03 -8.64 11.07
C PRO A 99 0.74 -7.33 10.35
N PRO A 100 -0.10 -6.46 10.95
CA PRO A 100 -0.39 -5.14 10.41
C PRO A 100 0.89 -4.34 10.13
N ILE A 101 1.06 -3.87 8.88
CA ILE A 101 2.31 -3.24 8.43
C ILE A 101 2.68 -1.98 9.23
N ARG A 102 1.69 -1.28 9.79
CA ARG A 102 1.91 -0.10 10.65
C ARG A 102 2.69 -0.47 11.90
N LEU A 103 2.29 -1.55 12.58
CA LEU A 103 2.94 -2.04 13.80
C LEU A 103 4.36 -2.52 13.48
N VAL A 104 4.54 -3.26 12.38
CA VAL A 104 5.86 -3.72 11.93
C VAL A 104 6.80 -2.53 11.69
N LYS A 105 6.35 -1.49 10.97
CA LYS A 105 7.17 -0.30 10.71
C LYS A 105 7.52 0.47 11.98
N GLN A 106 6.57 0.68 12.88
CA GLN A 106 6.82 1.33 14.17
C GLN A 106 7.82 0.52 15.01
N THR A 107 7.71 -0.81 15.01
CA THR A 107 8.62 -1.69 15.73
C THR A 107 10.03 -1.59 15.15
N ILE A 108 10.18 -1.62 13.81
CA ILE A 108 11.48 -1.41 13.16
C ILE A 108 12.11 -0.09 13.59
N GLN A 109 11.34 1.01 13.57
CA GLN A 109 11.85 2.32 14.00
C GLN A 109 12.33 2.31 15.45
N LYS A 110 11.59 1.66 16.36
CA LYS A 110 12.01 1.49 17.75
C LYS A 110 13.28 0.64 17.87
N LEU A 111 13.38 -0.47 17.13
CA LEU A 111 14.56 -1.35 17.13
C LEU A 111 15.80 -0.65 16.58
N GLU A 112 15.64 0.18 15.54
CA GLU A 112 16.74 0.98 14.98
C GLU A 112 17.27 2.05 15.94
N GLN A 113 16.45 2.50 16.90
CA GLN A 113 16.90 3.40 17.96
C GLN A 113 17.67 2.69 19.08
N LEU A 114 17.56 1.37 19.15
CA LEU A 114 18.21 0.52 20.17
C LEU A 114 19.50 -0.14 19.63
N THR A 115 19.75 -0.05 18.33
CA THR A 115 20.97 -0.54 17.66
C THR A 115 22.05 0.54 17.68
#